data_AF-A0A948SEP4-F1
#
_entry.id   AF-A0A948SEP4-F1
#
_cell.length_a   1.000
_cell.length_b   1.000
_cell.length_c   1.000
_cell.angle_alpha   90.00
_cell.angle_beta   90.00
_cell.angle_gamma   90.00
#
_symmetry.space_group_name_H-M   'P 1'
#
loop_
_entity.id
_entity.type
_entity.pdbx_description
1 polymer ?
#
loop_
_entity_poly.entity_id
_entity_poly.type
_entity_poly.pdbx_seq_one_letter_code
_entity_poly.pdbx_strand_id
1 'polypeptide(L)'
;MEFFRIRKDIPFMRHALVFNIISLVTFLLAVFFLATRGLHFSVEFTGGTLVEVQYKQAADLEAIRGGLAKADFQDVTVQNFGSSRDVLIRMPLKSAQSTAAVANNVMTALETSAPGAQLQRVEFVGPQVGEELAHDGALALVLVIIGIVLYLALRFEWRFAVSAIIANLHDVIIILGFFAFFQWEFSLPVLAAILAVLGYSVNESVVVFDRVRETFRKKRGMTTPEILDHAITSTISRTIITHGATEMMVLSMLIFGGDALHYFALALTIGILFGIYSSVLVASPLVMWLGVKRDQFIKPAKRIDSANADGACV
;
A
#
# COMPACT_ATOMS: atom_id res chain seq x y z
N MET A 1 18.08 -20.77 -1.55
CA MET A 1 17.35 -21.83 -0.84
C MET A 1 15.96 -21.90 -1.44
N GLU A 2 15.60 -22.98 -2.14
CA GLU A 2 14.22 -23.19 -2.61
C GLU A 2 13.45 -23.93 -1.50
N PHE A 3 12.67 -23.19 -0.72
CA PHE A 3 11.83 -23.76 0.35
C PHE A 3 10.66 -24.55 -0.25
N PHE A 4 10.14 -24.13 -1.40
CA PHE A 4 9.03 -24.77 -2.11
C PHE A 4 9.49 -25.27 -3.48
N ARG A 5 9.67 -26.59 -3.62
CA ARG A 5 9.99 -27.23 -4.91
C ARG A 5 8.71 -27.58 -5.67
N ILE A 6 8.07 -26.57 -6.24
CA ILE A 6 6.90 -26.78 -7.09
C ILE A 6 7.37 -27.39 -8.42
N ARG A 7 7.11 -28.69 -8.61
CA ARG A 7 7.59 -29.45 -9.79
C ARG A 7 6.75 -29.26 -11.05
N LYS A 8 5.53 -28.74 -10.93
CA LYS A 8 4.59 -28.51 -12.03
C LYS A 8 4.15 -27.06 -12.06
N ASP A 9 4.19 -26.46 -13.24
CA ASP A 9 3.74 -25.08 -13.45
C ASP A 9 2.25 -24.96 -13.12
N ILE A 10 1.89 -23.95 -12.33
CA ILE A 10 0.51 -23.68 -11.93
C ILE A 10 -0.14 -22.87 -13.06
N PRO A 11 -1.31 -23.29 -13.59
CA PRO A 11 -1.93 -22.67 -14.76
C PRO A 11 -2.74 -21.42 -14.38
N PHE A 12 -2.07 -20.35 -13.95
CA PHE A 12 -2.70 -19.08 -13.61
C PHE A 12 -3.34 -18.43 -14.83
N MET A 13 -2.65 -18.43 -15.97
CA MET A 13 -3.11 -17.78 -17.20
C MET A 13 -4.39 -18.42 -17.77
N ARG A 14 -4.65 -19.70 -17.47
CA ARG A 14 -5.90 -20.37 -17.84
C ARG A 14 -7.13 -19.72 -17.20
N HIS A 15 -6.99 -19.20 -15.98
CA HIS A 15 -8.09 -18.60 -15.21
C HIS A 15 -7.99 -17.07 -15.16
N ALA A 16 -7.07 -16.47 -15.93
CA ALA A 16 -6.81 -15.04 -15.94
C ALA A 16 -8.09 -14.21 -16.15
N LEU A 17 -8.98 -14.60 -17.05
CA LEU A 17 -10.23 -13.87 -17.28
C LEU A 17 -11.11 -13.78 -16.03
N VAL A 18 -11.25 -14.88 -15.28
CA VAL A 18 -12.06 -14.90 -14.05
C VAL A 18 -11.45 -13.99 -12.99
N PHE A 19 -10.14 -14.09 -12.78
CA PHE A 19 -9.44 -13.26 -11.80
C PHE A 19 -9.45 -11.78 -12.19
N ASN A 20 -9.30 -11.45 -13.47
CA ASN A 20 -9.36 -10.07 -13.96
C ASN A 20 -10.76 -9.48 -13.80
N ILE A 21 -11.82 -10.26 -14.01
CA ILE A 21 -13.19 -9.79 -13.76
C ILE A 21 -13.38 -9.47 -12.29
N ILE A 22 -12.96 -10.37 -11.38
CA ILE A 22 -13.01 -10.12 -9.94
C ILE A 22 -12.21 -8.86 -9.58
N SER A 23 -10.99 -8.75 -10.11
CA SER A 23 -10.11 -7.60 -9.91
C SER A 23 -10.73 -6.28 -10.36
N LEU A 24 -11.37 -6.30 -11.54
CA LEU A 24 -12.04 -5.15 -12.13
C LEU A 24 -13.27 -4.76 -11.32
N VAL A 25 -14.08 -5.72 -10.87
CA VAL A 25 -15.24 -5.45 -10.02
C VAL A 25 -14.79 -4.82 -8.69
N THR A 26 -13.77 -5.39 -8.04
CA THR A 26 -13.22 -4.83 -6.80
C THR A 26 -12.69 -3.41 -7.03
N PHE A 27 -12.00 -3.16 -8.14
CA PHE A 27 -11.54 -1.82 -8.51
C PHE A 27 -12.69 -0.83 -8.73
N LEU A 28 -13.73 -1.23 -9.45
CA LEU A 28 -14.90 -0.38 -9.69
C LEU A 28 -15.64 -0.07 -8.39
N LEU A 29 -15.76 -1.04 -7.48
CA LEU A 29 -16.31 -0.81 -6.15
C LEU A 29 -15.44 0.15 -5.33
N ALA A 30 -14.12 -0.01 -5.38
CA ALA A 30 -13.18 0.89 -4.73
C ALA A 30 -13.34 2.34 -5.23
N VAL A 31 -13.39 2.54 -6.54
CA VAL A 31 -13.65 3.86 -7.16
C VAL A 31 -15.03 4.40 -6.75
N PHE A 32 -16.06 3.56 -6.74
CA PHE A 32 -17.41 3.95 -6.33
C PHE A 32 -17.45 4.44 -4.88
N PHE A 33 -16.83 3.72 -3.93
CA PHE A 33 -16.77 4.15 -2.53
C PHE A 33 -15.92 5.40 -2.35
N LEU A 34 -14.81 5.52 -3.07
CA LEU A 34 -13.98 6.71 -3.04
C LEU A 34 -14.73 7.95 -3.55
N ALA A 35 -15.53 7.80 -4.61
CA ALA A 35 -16.29 8.90 -5.19
C ALA A 35 -17.54 9.30 -4.38
N THR A 36 -18.20 8.33 -3.72
CA THR A 36 -19.46 8.56 -3.00
C THR A 36 -19.29 8.85 -1.51
N ARG A 37 -18.32 8.22 -0.85
CA ARG A 37 -18.05 8.40 0.59
C ARG A 37 -16.84 9.27 0.86
N GLY A 38 -15.86 9.29 -0.05
CA GLY A 38 -14.58 9.96 0.18
C GLY A 38 -13.72 9.24 1.22
N LEU A 39 -12.58 9.84 1.54
CA LEU A 39 -11.69 9.38 2.61
C LEU A 39 -12.05 10.09 3.92
N HIS A 40 -12.04 9.34 5.01
CA HIS A 40 -12.17 9.89 6.35
C HIS A 40 -10.81 10.43 6.80
N PHE A 41 -10.54 11.71 6.54
CA PHE A 41 -9.23 12.31 6.83
C PHE A 41 -8.99 12.52 8.33
N SER A 42 -7.75 12.29 8.77
CA SER A 42 -7.33 12.61 10.12
C SER A 42 -7.29 14.12 10.37
N VAL A 43 -7.22 14.46 11.66
CA VAL A 43 -7.03 15.83 12.18
C VAL A 43 -5.78 16.54 11.63
N GLU A 44 -4.81 15.78 11.09
CA GLU A 44 -3.61 16.33 10.47
C GLU A 44 -3.91 16.99 9.12
N PHE A 45 -4.93 16.49 8.40
CA PHE A 45 -5.36 17.04 7.11
C PHE A 45 -6.52 18.02 7.25
N THR A 46 -7.41 17.82 8.24
CA THR A 46 -8.57 18.69 8.43
C THR A 46 -8.30 19.87 9.38
N GLY A 47 -7.20 19.83 10.11
CA GLY A 47 -6.98 20.67 11.29
C GLY A 47 -7.73 20.15 12.52
N GLY A 48 -7.38 20.67 13.70
CA GLY A 48 -7.90 20.18 14.96
C GLY A 48 -7.33 20.85 16.20
N THR A 49 -7.72 20.34 17.36
CA THR A 49 -7.17 20.74 18.66
C THR A 49 -6.29 19.62 19.20
N LEU A 50 -5.08 19.98 19.66
CA LEU A 50 -4.16 19.10 20.35
C LEU A 50 -4.10 19.49 21.82
N VAL A 51 -4.32 18.51 22.69
CA VAL A 51 -4.25 18.66 24.14
C VAL A 51 -3.13 17.78 24.65
N GLU A 52 -2.10 18.41 25.22
CA GLU A 52 -0.97 17.72 25.84
C GLU A 52 -1.20 17.66 27.35
N VAL A 53 -1.23 16.44 27.88
CA VAL A 53 -1.42 16.17 29.31
C VAL A 53 -0.27 15.33 29.83
N GLN A 54 0.16 15.61 31.05
CA GLN A 54 1.23 14.88 31.73
C GLN A 54 0.70 14.23 33.00
N TYR A 55 1.13 13.00 33.24
CA TYR A 55 0.83 12.23 34.44
C TYR A 55 2.07 12.08 35.33
N LYS A 56 1.85 11.83 36.63
CA LYS A 56 2.96 11.53 37.56
C LYS A 56 3.58 10.15 37.31
N GLN A 57 2.80 9.21 36.80
CA GLN A 57 3.19 7.84 36.48
C GLN A 57 2.89 7.55 34.99
N ALA A 58 3.28 6.37 34.51
CA ALA A 58 2.97 5.96 33.14
C ALA A 58 1.47 6.05 32.91
N ALA A 59 1.07 6.73 31.83
CA ALA A 59 -0.33 6.98 31.52
C ALA A 59 -0.98 5.72 30.93
N ASP A 60 -2.19 5.43 31.38
CA ASP A 60 -3.02 4.37 30.80
C ASP A 60 -3.82 4.94 29.62
N LEU A 61 -3.32 4.68 28.40
CA LEU A 61 -3.95 5.19 27.18
C LEU A 61 -5.35 4.60 26.94
N GLU A 62 -5.60 3.35 27.35
CA GLU A 62 -6.91 2.72 27.18
C GLU A 62 -7.95 3.35 28.10
N ALA A 63 -7.59 3.60 29.36
CA ALA A 63 -8.46 4.29 30.31
C ALA A 63 -8.80 5.70 29.83
N ILE A 64 -7.80 6.43 29.33
CA ILE A 64 -7.98 7.77 28.75
C ILE A 64 -8.94 7.72 27.55
N ARG A 65 -8.69 6.82 26.59
CA ARG A 65 -9.50 6.68 25.38
C ARG A 65 -10.94 6.28 25.71
N GLY A 66 -11.12 5.30 26.59
CA GLY A 66 -12.44 4.87 27.06
C GLY A 66 -13.19 5.99 27.79
N GLY A 67 -12.49 6.85 28.54
CA GLY A 67 -13.06 8.02 29.18
C GLY A 67 -13.54 9.08 28.18
N LEU A 68 -12.72 9.39 27.18
CA LEU A 68 -13.06 10.35 26.13
C LEU A 68 -14.22 9.85 25.25
N ALA A 69 -14.26 8.56 24.95
CA ALA A 69 -15.36 7.95 24.22
C ALA A 69 -16.70 8.04 25.00
N LYS A 70 -16.68 7.85 26.33
CA LYS A 70 -17.86 8.03 27.19
C LYS A 70 -18.33 9.48 27.26
N ALA A 71 -17.43 10.44 27.06
CA ALA A 71 -17.71 11.87 27.03
C ALA A 71 -18.12 12.38 25.63
N ASP A 72 -18.49 11.49 24.70
CA ASP A 72 -18.94 11.81 23.34
C ASP A 72 -17.89 12.54 22.49
N PHE A 73 -16.61 12.26 22.77
CA PHE A 73 -15.54 12.59 21.84
C PHE A 73 -15.30 11.41 20.91
N GLN A 74 -15.62 11.61 19.63
CA GLN A 74 -15.36 10.67 18.53
C GLN A 74 -14.08 11.08 17.80
N ASP A 75 -13.47 10.11 17.11
CA ASP A 75 -12.26 10.30 16.29
C ASP A 75 -11.10 10.95 17.07
N VAL A 76 -10.91 10.50 18.31
CA VAL A 76 -9.85 10.99 19.18
C VAL A 76 -8.66 10.06 19.15
N THR A 77 -7.51 10.60 18.79
CA THR A 77 -6.25 9.87 18.79
C THR A 77 -5.49 10.18 20.07
N VAL A 78 -5.30 9.14 20.89
CA VAL A 78 -4.59 9.22 22.18
C VAL A 78 -3.30 8.43 22.06
N GLN A 79 -2.16 9.12 22.22
CA GLN A 79 -0.83 8.52 22.12
C GLN A 79 0.16 9.14 23.11
N ASN A 80 1.22 8.40 23.45
CA ASN A 80 2.34 8.99 24.20
C ASN A 80 3.11 10.02 23.36
N PHE A 81 3.70 11.02 24.02
CA PHE A 81 4.47 12.07 23.38
C PHE A 81 5.76 12.38 24.16
N GLY A 82 6.91 11.91 23.67
CA GLY A 82 8.19 12.10 24.34
C GLY A 82 8.46 11.08 25.46
N SER A 83 7.54 10.90 26.41
CA SER A 83 7.66 9.90 27.49
C SER A 83 6.39 9.07 27.71
N SER A 84 6.47 7.99 28.50
CA SER A 84 5.31 7.18 28.88
C SER A 84 4.32 7.91 29.79
N ARG A 85 4.68 9.09 30.30
CA ARG A 85 3.87 9.93 31.18
C ARG A 85 3.15 11.07 30.46
N ASP A 86 3.69 11.45 29.32
CA ASP A 86 3.22 12.54 28.50
C ASP A 86 2.30 11.96 27.42
N VAL A 87 1.09 12.48 27.33
CA VAL A 87 0.05 12.01 26.42
C VAL A 87 -0.44 13.17 25.57
N LEU A 88 -0.45 12.95 24.26
CA LEU A 88 -1.01 13.85 23.28
C LEU A 88 -2.36 13.31 22.83
N ILE A 89 -3.39 14.14 23.03
CA ILE A 89 -4.76 13.86 22.63
C ILE A 89 -5.06 14.77 21.43
N ARG A 90 -5.32 14.18 20.26
CA ARG A 90 -5.68 14.94 19.06
C ARG A 90 -7.16 14.76 18.76
N MET A 91 -7.83 15.86 18.45
CA MET A 91 -9.27 15.89 18.26
C MET A 91 -9.65 16.75 17.06
N PRO A 92 -10.68 16.35 16.29
CA PRO A 92 -11.17 17.14 15.18
C PRO A 92 -11.79 18.45 15.65
N LEU A 93 -11.81 19.42 14.75
CA LEU A 93 -12.52 20.69 14.91
C LEU A 93 -14.02 20.44 15.13
N LYS A 94 -14.53 20.67 16.35
CA LYS A 94 -15.98 20.82 16.57
C LYS A 94 -16.35 22.28 16.31
N SER A 95 -17.12 22.52 15.25
CA SER A 95 -17.66 23.82 14.88
C SER A 95 -18.48 24.39 16.06
N ALA A 96 -18.06 25.56 16.57
CA ALA A 96 -18.67 26.35 17.65
C ALA A 96 -18.10 26.23 19.09
N GLN A 97 -16.97 25.55 19.33
CA GLN A 97 -16.30 25.61 20.64
C GLN A 97 -14.93 26.31 20.58
N SER A 98 -14.62 27.12 21.59
CA SER A 98 -13.28 27.67 21.75
C SER A 98 -12.30 26.57 22.16
N THR A 99 -11.04 26.68 21.76
CA THR A 99 -9.98 25.70 22.09
C THR A 99 -9.87 25.47 23.60
N ALA A 100 -10.07 26.53 24.39
CA ALA A 100 -10.09 26.46 25.86
C ALA A 100 -11.30 25.68 26.42
N ALA A 101 -12.47 25.81 25.81
CA ALA A 101 -13.65 25.03 26.21
C ALA A 101 -13.46 23.53 25.93
N VAL A 102 -12.87 23.20 24.78
CA VAL A 102 -12.54 21.81 24.43
C VAL A 102 -11.55 21.22 25.44
N ALA A 103 -10.47 21.94 25.76
CA ALA A 103 -9.50 21.51 26.75
C ALA A 103 -10.11 21.29 28.14
N ASN A 104 -10.97 22.19 28.60
CA ASN A 104 -11.67 22.03 29.88
C ASN A 104 -12.56 20.78 29.90
N ASN A 105 -13.33 20.55 28.83
CA ASN A 105 -14.19 19.37 28.71
C ASN A 105 -13.37 18.07 28.70
N VAL A 106 -12.22 18.07 28.02
CA VAL A 106 -11.27 16.95 28.03
C VAL A 106 -10.77 16.71 29.45
N MET A 107 -10.29 17.75 30.16
CA MET A 107 -9.80 17.61 31.53
C MET A 107 -10.86 17.06 32.49
N THR A 108 -12.12 17.52 32.38
CA THR A 108 -13.24 16.98 33.17
C THR A 108 -13.51 15.51 32.88
N ALA A 109 -13.43 15.08 31.61
CA ALA A 109 -13.57 13.68 31.24
C ALA A 109 -12.41 12.81 31.79
N LEU A 110 -11.20 13.36 31.79
CA LEU A 110 -10.01 12.70 32.35
C LEU A 110 -10.08 12.59 33.86
N GLU A 111 -10.57 13.59 34.58
CA GLU A 111 -10.71 13.52 36.05
C GLU A 111 -11.54 12.32 36.51
N THR A 112 -12.54 11.93 35.72
CA THR A 112 -13.41 10.78 36.03
C THR A 112 -12.76 9.44 35.65
N SER A 113 -12.00 9.40 34.56
CA SER A 113 -11.57 8.14 33.92
C SER A 113 -10.09 7.82 34.12
N ALA A 114 -9.24 8.84 34.24
CA ALA A 114 -7.80 8.77 34.40
C ALA A 114 -7.33 9.96 35.28
N PRO A 115 -7.55 9.90 36.61
CA PRO A 115 -7.27 11.02 37.49
C PRO A 115 -5.77 11.34 37.58
N GLY A 116 -5.44 12.61 37.81
CA GLY A 116 -4.06 13.07 37.96
C GLY A 116 -3.40 13.58 36.69
N ALA A 117 -4.17 13.76 35.62
CA ALA A 117 -3.75 14.49 34.41
C ALA A 117 -3.44 15.95 34.74
N GLN A 118 -2.29 16.46 34.31
CA GLN A 118 -1.95 17.87 34.36
C GLN A 118 -1.87 18.42 32.94
N LEU A 119 -2.69 19.42 32.64
CA LEU A 119 -2.66 20.10 31.35
C LEU A 119 -1.32 20.83 31.19
N GLN A 120 -0.58 20.48 30.13
CA GLN A 120 0.69 21.13 29.80
C GLN A 120 0.46 22.21 28.75
N ARG A 121 -0.23 21.84 27.67
CA ARG A 121 -0.38 22.71 26.51
C ARG A 121 -1.65 22.37 25.73
N VAL A 122 -2.22 23.40 25.13
CA VAL A 122 -3.31 23.26 24.16
C VAL A 122 -2.89 23.99 22.91
N GLU A 123 -2.80 23.26 21.80
CA GLU A 123 -2.46 23.82 20.50
C GLU A 123 -3.63 23.68 19.54
N PHE A 124 -3.77 24.68 18.68
CA PHE A 124 -4.74 24.66 17.61
C PHE A 124 -3.99 24.58 16.29
N VAL A 125 -4.28 23.55 15.49
CA VAL A 125 -3.78 23.44 14.12
C VAL A 125 -4.91 23.86 13.20
N GLY A 126 -4.70 24.99 12.53
CA GLY A 126 -5.66 25.54 11.58
C GLY A 126 -5.81 24.66 10.34
N PRO A 127 -6.99 24.67 9.72
CA PRO A 127 -7.24 23.88 8.49
C PRO A 127 -6.29 24.23 7.35
N GLN A 128 -5.70 25.43 7.34
CA GLN A 128 -4.72 25.85 6.34
C GLN A 128 -3.45 24.97 6.36
N VAL A 129 -2.97 24.58 7.54
CA VAL A 129 -1.80 23.67 7.65
C VAL A 129 -2.18 22.28 7.14
N GLY A 130 -3.41 21.85 7.41
CA GLY A 130 -3.92 20.58 6.90
C GLY A 130 -4.09 20.56 5.38
N GLU A 131 -4.51 21.66 4.78
CA GLU A 131 -4.59 21.83 3.33
C GLU A 131 -3.20 21.77 2.68
N GLU A 132 -2.20 22.44 3.27
CA GLU A 132 -0.80 22.34 2.82
C GLU A 132 -0.30 20.88 2.90
N LEU A 133 -0.53 20.19 4.02
CA LEU A 133 -0.14 18.79 4.20
C LEU A 133 -0.85 17.85 3.20
N ALA A 134 -2.13 18.09 2.92
CA ALA A 134 -2.87 17.33 1.91
C ALA A 134 -2.30 17.56 0.51
N HIS A 135 -1.96 18.81 0.18
CA HIS A 135 -1.36 19.17 -1.10
C HIS A 135 0.03 18.54 -1.27
N ASP A 136 0.89 18.64 -0.25
CA ASP A 136 2.21 18.02 -0.24
C ASP A 136 2.13 16.50 -0.34
N GLY A 137 1.16 15.89 0.35
CA GLY A 137 0.90 14.45 0.25
C GLY A 137 0.48 14.02 -1.15
N ALA A 138 -0.40 14.78 -1.80
CA ALA A 138 -0.80 14.54 -3.18
C ALA A 138 0.38 14.72 -4.16
N LEU A 139 1.20 15.76 -3.98
CA LEU A 139 2.42 15.98 -4.76
C LEU A 139 3.42 14.82 -4.59
N ALA A 140 3.64 14.35 -3.37
CA ALA A 140 4.52 13.22 -3.08
C ALA A 140 4.06 11.95 -3.82
N LEU A 141 2.75 11.65 -3.82
CA LEU A 141 2.19 10.52 -4.55
C LEU A 141 2.42 10.64 -6.06
N VAL A 142 2.16 11.81 -6.64
CA VAL A 142 2.39 12.06 -8.07
C VAL A 142 3.87 11.91 -8.44
N LEU A 143 4.78 12.47 -7.64
CA LEU A 143 6.22 12.35 -7.86
C LEU A 143 6.70 10.89 -7.79
N VAL A 144 6.19 10.10 -6.84
CA VAL A 144 6.50 8.66 -6.75
C VAL A 144 5.98 7.91 -7.98
N ILE A 145 4.74 8.18 -8.43
CA ILE A 145 4.18 7.57 -9.64
C ILE A 145 5.07 7.89 -10.85
N ILE A 146 5.44 9.15 -11.06
CA ILE A 146 6.33 9.56 -12.16
C ILE A 146 7.69 8.86 -12.06
N GLY A 147 8.27 8.80 -10.86
CA GLY A 147 9.53 8.10 -10.61
C GLY A 147 9.47 6.62 -10.98
N ILE A 148 8.38 5.94 -10.60
CA ILE A 148 8.13 4.53 -10.94
C ILE A 148 7.97 4.35 -12.46
N VAL A 149 7.20 5.21 -13.12
CA VAL A 149 6.99 5.18 -14.57
C VAL A 149 8.32 5.33 -15.31
N LEU A 150 9.13 6.31 -14.93
CA LEU A 150 10.45 6.54 -15.51
C LEU A 150 11.38 5.35 -15.29
N TYR A 151 11.43 4.83 -14.07
CA TYR A 151 12.22 3.65 -13.74
C TYR A 151 11.81 2.44 -14.61
N LEU A 152 10.51 2.14 -14.70
CA LEU A 152 9.99 1.03 -15.48
C LEU A 152 10.22 1.21 -16.98
N ALA A 153 10.08 2.43 -17.51
CA ALA A 153 10.34 2.74 -18.91
C ALA A 153 11.81 2.55 -19.29
N LEU A 154 12.74 2.85 -18.39
CA LEU A 154 14.18 2.61 -18.60
C LEU A 154 14.56 1.13 -18.42
N ARG A 155 13.87 0.42 -17.51
CA ARG A 155 14.21 -0.95 -17.12
C ARG A 155 13.59 -2.03 -18.03
N PHE A 156 12.43 -1.75 -18.61
CA PHE A 156 11.60 -2.69 -19.34
C PHE A 156 11.14 -2.18 -20.70
N GLU A 157 10.74 -3.12 -21.56
CA GLU A 157 9.99 -2.81 -22.78
C GLU A 157 8.65 -2.17 -22.43
N TRP A 158 8.16 -1.27 -23.29
CA TRP A 158 6.98 -0.43 -23.01
C TRP A 158 5.74 -1.23 -22.56
N ARG A 159 5.54 -2.45 -23.08
CA ARG A 159 4.40 -3.32 -22.72
C ARG A 159 4.43 -3.75 -21.28
N PHE A 160 5.61 -4.13 -20.79
CA PHE A 160 5.83 -4.49 -19.40
C PHE A 160 5.70 -3.27 -18.50
N ALA A 161 6.27 -2.13 -18.91
CA ALA A 161 6.14 -0.88 -18.18
C ALA A 161 4.66 -0.49 -17.99
N VAL A 162 3.87 -0.45 -19.07
CA VAL A 162 2.43 -0.12 -19.02
C VAL A 162 1.66 -1.11 -18.15
N SER A 163 1.93 -2.41 -18.27
CA SER A 163 1.24 -3.43 -17.47
C SER A 163 1.52 -3.28 -15.97
N ALA A 164 2.79 -3.03 -15.60
CA ALA A 164 3.17 -2.77 -14.22
C ALA A 164 2.56 -1.46 -13.70
N ILE A 165 2.56 -0.38 -14.49
CA ILE A 165 1.97 0.90 -14.09
C ILE A 165 0.48 0.73 -13.78
N ILE A 166 -0.27 0.05 -14.66
CA ILE A 166 -1.71 -0.18 -14.46
C ILE A 166 -1.95 -1.03 -13.20
N ALA A 167 -1.16 -2.08 -12.98
CA ALA A 167 -1.30 -2.92 -11.79
C ALA A 167 -0.99 -2.15 -10.48
N ASN A 168 0.03 -1.28 -10.49
CA ASN A 168 0.36 -0.46 -9.33
C ASN A 168 -0.71 0.59 -9.02
N LEU A 169 -1.28 1.22 -10.06
CA LEU A 169 -2.38 2.17 -9.88
C LEU A 169 -3.64 1.46 -9.34
N HIS A 170 -3.89 0.25 -9.82
CA HIS A 170 -4.96 -0.62 -9.34
C HIS A 170 -4.82 -0.92 -7.84
N ASP A 171 -3.62 -1.26 -7.37
CA ASP A 171 -3.36 -1.53 -5.95
C ASP A 171 -3.65 -0.32 -5.05
N VAL A 172 -3.15 0.86 -5.43
CA VAL A 172 -3.37 2.10 -4.66
C VAL A 172 -4.85 2.41 -4.54
N ILE A 173 -5.59 2.32 -5.66
CA ILE A 173 -7.01 2.61 -5.67
C ILE A 173 -7.79 1.60 -4.82
N ILE A 174 -7.42 0.32 -4.84
CA ILE A 174 -8.05 -0.69 -3.98
C ILE A 174 -7.83 -0.36 -2.50
N ILE A 175 -6.61 -0.02 -2.09
CA ILE A 175 -6.31 0.33 -0.69
C ILE A 175 -7.15 1.54 -0.27
N LEU A 176 -7.13 2.61 -1.07
CA LEU A 176 -7.94 3.80 -0.83
C LEU A 176 -9.45 3.49 -0.81
N GLY A 177 -9.91 2.59 -1.67
CA GLY A 177 -11.29 2.14 -1.71
C GLY A 177 -11.72 1.36 -0.46
N PHE A 178 -10.83 0.55 0.13
CA PHE A 178 -11.09 -0.10 1.41
C PHE A 178 -11.21 0.93 2.55
N PHE A 179 -10.31 1.91 2.59
CA PHE A 179 -10.38 3.01 3.55
C PHE A 179 -11.67 3.82 3.39
N ALA A 180 -12.07 4.13 2.16
CA ALA A 180 -13.32 4.82 1.86
C ALA A 180 -14.56 3.95 2.18
N PHE A 181 -14.52 2.65 1.94
CA PHE A 181 -15.64 1.76 2.23
C PHE A 181 -15.89 1.64 3.73
N PHE A 182 -14.84 1.32 4.49
CA PHE A 182 -14.94 1.10 5.93
C PHE A 182 -14.91 2.40 6.76
N GLN A 183 -14.67 3.55 6.13
CA GLN A 183 -14.51 4.84 6.79
C GLN A 183 -13.38 4.83 7.84
N TRP A 184 -12.30 4.11 7.51
CA TRP A 184 -11.08 4.11 8.32
C TRP A 184 -10.35 5.44 8.18
N GLU A 185 -9.76 5.89 9.29
CA GLU A 185 -9.05 7.16 9.36
C GLU A 185 -7.81 7.15 8.44
N PHE A 186 -7.75 8.13 7.55
CA PHE A 186 -6.65 8.39 6.63
C PHE A 186 -5.74 9.45 7.21
N SER A 187 -4.61 9.03 7.78
CA SER A 187 -3.61 9.87 8.43
C SER A 187 -2.30 9.96 7.63
N LEU A 188 -1.38 10.84 8.03
CA LEU A 188 -0.06 10.93 7.38
C LEU A 188 0.73 9.60 7.41
N PRO A 189 0.71 8.82 8.52
CA PRO A 189 1.23 7.46 8.49
C PRO A 189 0.60 6.59 7.39
N VAL A 190 -0.73 6.60 7.25
CA VAL A 190 -1.43 5.80 6.22
C VAL A 190 -0.97 6.21 4.81
N LEU A 191 -0.82 7.50 4.55
CA LEU A 191 -0.26 7.98 3.29
C LEU A 191 1.16 7.43 3.07
N ALA A 192 2.03 7.47 4.09
CA ALA A 192 3.37 6.91 4.01
C ALA A 192 3.36 5.38 3.77
N ALA A 193 2.42 4.65 4.38
CA ALA A 193 2.22 3.23 4.13
C ALA A 193 1.86 2.95 2.67
N ILE A 194 0.97 3.75 2.08
CA ILE A 194 0.60 3.62 0.65
C ILE A 194 1.81 3.87 -0.26
N LEU A 195 2.62 4.89 0.03
CA LEU A 195 3.86 5.15 -0.71
C LEU A 195 4.86 3.99 -0.59
N ALA A 196 4.96 3.38 0.59
CA ALA A 196 5.81 2.20 0.81
C ALA A 196 5.28 0.98 0.02
N VAL A 197 3.96 0.75 0.03
CA VAL A 197 3.31 -0.34 -0.71
C VAL A 197 3.55 -0.21 -2.22
N LEU A 198 3.51 1.00 -2.76
CA LEU A 198 3.85 1.24 -4.17
C LEU A 198 5.23 0.68 -4.52
N GLY A 199 6.22 0.92 -3.67
CA GLY A 199 7.56 0.33 -3.84
C GLY A 199 7.56 -1.20 -3.78
N TYR A 200 6.80 -1.77 -2.86
CA TYR A 200 6.67 -3.23 -2.72
C TYR A 200 5.98 -3.89 -3.92
N SER A 201 4.89 -3.29 -4.42
CA SER A 201 4.15 -3.81 -5.58
C SER A 201 4.98 -3.73 -6.86
N VAL A 202 5.70 -2.62 -7.08
CA VAL A 202 6.66 -2.50 -8.19
C VAL A 202 7.73 -3.58 -8.10
N ASN A 203 8.32 -3.80 -6.92
CA ASN A 203 9.36 -4.82 -6.73
C ASN A 203 8.88 -6.23 -7.12
N GLU A 204 7.64 -6.59 -6.79
CA GLU A 204 7.08 -7.88 -7.19
C GLU A 204 6.88 -7.98 -8.71
N SER A 205 6.28 -6.95 -9.32
CA SER A 205 6.10 -6.87 -10.77
C SER A 205 7.43 -6.98 -11.54
N VAL A 206 8.48 -6.29 -11.08
CA VAL A 206 9.82 -6.32 -11.68
C VAL A 206 10.39 -7.74 -11.69
N VAL A 207 10.25 -8.46 -10.58
CA VAL A 207 10.81 -9.80 -10.41
C VAL A 207 10.12 -10.82 -11.30
N VAL A 208 8.78 -10.78 -11.33
CA VAL A 208 7.99 -11.64 -12.22
C VAL A 208 8.36 -11.34 -13.67
N PHE A 209 8.41 -10.07 -14.06
CA PHE A 209 8.69 -9.66 -15.44
C PHE A 209 10.11 -9.95 -15.90
N ASP A 210 11.11 -9.81 -15.04
CA ASP A 210 12.47 -10.26 -15.35
C ASP A 210 12.51 -11.77 -15.57
N ARG A 211 11.81 -12.54 -14.74
CA ARG A 211 11.75 -13.99 -14.90
C ARG A 211 11.02 -14.40 -16.18
N VAL A 212 9.98 -13.68 -16.57
CA VAL A 212 9.29 -13.84 -17.86
C VAL A 212 10.26 -13.60 -19.02
N ARG A 213 11.00 -12.48 -19.01
CA ARG A 213 12.01 -12.16 -20.04
C ARG A 213 13.12 -13.21 -20.11
N GLU A 214 13.60 -13.68 -18.96
CA GLU A 214 14.59 -14.74 -18.88
C GLU A 214 14.06 -16.05 -19.49
N THR A 215 12.82 -16.41 -19.17
CA THR A 215 12.16 -17.63 -19.66
C THR A 215 11.95 -17.58 -21.17
N PHE A 216 11.52 -16.42 -21.71
CA PHE A 216 11.45 -16.17 -23.15
C PHE A 216 12.78 -16.44 -23.86
N ARG A 217 13.91 -16.08 -23.24
CA ARG A 217 15.25 -16.30 -23.81
C ARG A 217 15.70 -17.76 -23.72
N LYS A 218 15.52 -18.39 -22.55
CA LYS A 218 16.12 -19.71 -22.23
C LYS A 218 15.30 -20.90 -22.72
N LYS A 219 13.97 -20.88 -22.60
CA LYS A 219 13.12 -22.05 -22.92
C LYS A 219 12.54 -21.91 -24.31
N ARG A 220 12.75 -22.89 -25.20
CA ARG A 220 12.19 -22.94 -26.56
C ARG A 220 10.89 -23.77 -26.59
N GLY A 221 9.96 -23.42 -27.47
CA GLY A 221 8.73 -24.20 -27.72
C GLY A 221 7.56 -23.94 -26.77
N MET A 222 7.70 -23.06 -25.77
CA MET A 222 6.60 -22.65 -24.90
C MET A 222 5.82 -21.49 -25.50
N THR A 223 4.51 -21.52 -25.34
CA THR A 223 3.59 -20.42 -25.65
C THR A 223 3.69 -19.29 -24.61
N THR A 224 3.21 -18.09 -24.94
CA THR A 224 3.24 -16.95 -23.99
C THR A 224 2.54 -17.25 -22.65
N PRO A 225 1.33 -17.85 -22.61
CA PRO A 225 0.70 -18.25 -21.34
C PRO A 225 1.57 -19.19 -20.50
N GLU A 226 2.16 -20.22 -21.12
CA GLU A 226 3.02 -21.19 -20.42
C GLU A 226 4.29 -20.53 -19.88
N ILE A 227 4.85 -19.56 -20.61
CA ILE A 227 6.02 -18.79 -20.17
C ILE A 227 5.69 -17.96 -18.93
N LEU A 228 4.52 -17.32 -18.90
CA LEU A 228 4.04 -16.56 -17.75
C LEU A 228 3.79 -17.49 -16.55
N ASP A 229 3.06 -18.59 -16.74
CA ASP A 229 2.79 -19.58 -15.70
C ASP A 229 4.08 -20.16 -15.11
N HIS A 230 5.06 -20.49 -15.96
CA HIS A 230 6.36 -20.97 -15.52
C HIS A 230 7.15 -19.91 -14.75
N ALA A 231 7.16 -18.66 -15.25
CA ALA A 231 7.87 -17.58 -14.60
C ALA A 231 7.30 -17.31 -13.20
N ILE A 232 5.98 -17.14 -13.10
CA ILE A 232 5.26 -16.95 -11.83
C ILE A 232 5.55 -18.12 -10.90
N THR A 233 5.38 -19.36 -11.36
CA THR A 233 5.59 -20.55 -10.51
C THR A 233 7.02 -20.61 -9.96
N SER A 234 8.01 -20.25 -10.79
CA SER A 234 9.42 -20.24 -10.38
C SER A 234 9.79 -19.12 -9.42
N THR A 235 9.01 -18.04 -9.33
CA THR A 235 9.26 -16.93 -8.39
C THR A 235 8.52 -17.09 -7.06
N ILE A 236 7.52 -17.97 -6.97
CA ILE A 236 6.69 -18.17 -5.75
C ILE A 236 7.54 -18.34 -4.48
N SER A 237 8.59 -19.17 -4.51
CA SER A 237 9.40 -19.37 -3.29
C SER A 237 10.08 -18.09 -2.82
N ARG A 238 10.49 -17.20 -3.74
CA ARG A 238 11.06 -15.90 -3.39
C ARG A 238 9.97 -15.00 -2.84
N THR A 239 8.84 -14.90 -3.55
CA THR A 239 7.68 -14.08 -3.19
C THR A 239 7.18 -14.42 -1.77
N ILE A 240 7.00 -15.71 -1.46
CA ILE A 240 6.57 -16.16 -0.12
C ILE A 240 7.58 -15.75 0.95
N ILE A 241 8.88 -15.89 0.69
CA ILE A 241 9.92 -15.55 1.69
C ILE A 241 9.97 -14.04 1.91
N THR A 242 10.03 -13.25 0.83
CA THR A 242 10.18 -11.79 0.95
C THR A 242 8.94 -11.13 1.52
N HIS A 243 7.76 -11.44 0.96
CA HIS A 243 6.52 -10.86 1.44
C HIS A 243 6.10 -11.46 2.76
N GLY A 244 6.26 -12.77 2.97
CA GLY A 244 5.94 -13.40 4.25
C GLY A 244 6.78 -12.85 5.41
N ALA A 245 8.07 -12.55 5.18
CA ALA A 245 8.91 -11.92 6.19
C ALA A 245 8.42 -10.51 6.55
N THR A 246 8.13 -9.67 5.55
CA THR A 246 7.58 -8.34 5.77
C THR A 246 6.21 -8.40 6.42
N GLU A 247 5.34 -9.29 5.96
CA GLU A 247 3.99 -9.47 6.47
C GLU A 247 4.00 -9.91 7.93
N MET A 248 4.91 -10.80 8.34
CA MET A 248 5.06 -11.17 9.76
C MET A 248 5.40 -9.96 10.64
N MET A 249 6.27 -9.07 10.17
CA MET A 249 6.59 -7.82 10.88
C MET A 249 5.37 -6.89 10.94
N VAL A 250 4.69 -6.68 9.81
CA VAL A 250 3.51 -5.80 9.72
C VAL A 250 2.35 -6.34 10.56
N LEU A 251 2.12 -7.64 10.57
CA LEU A 251 1.09 -8.28 11.40
C LEU A 251 1.40 -8.15 12.90
N SER A 252 2.68 -8.24 13.30
CA SER A 252 3.08 -7.94 14.68
C SER A 252 2.72 -6.49 15.05
N MET A 253 2.99 -5.53 14.15
CA MET A 253 2.61 -4.14 14.33
C MET A 253 1.08 -3.94 14.34
N LEU A 254 0.33 -4.71 13.54
CA LEU A 254 -1.13 -4.64 13.50
C LEU A 254 -1.77 -5.16 14.80
N ILE A 255 -1.22 -6.22 15.38
CA ILE A 255 -1.74 -6.87 16.60
C ILE A 255 -1.26 -6.15 17.87
N PHE A 256 -0.01 -5.70 17.90
CA PHE A 256 0.63 -5.17 19.11
C PHE A 256 0.95 -3.67 19.07
N GLY A 257 0.81 -3.00 17.92
CA GLY A 257 1.21 -1.58 17.75
C GLY A 257 0.21 -0.55 18.30
N GLY A 258 -1.00 -0.99 18.67
CA GLY A 258 -2.07 -0.10 19.16
C GLY A 258 -2.67 0.83 18.09
N ASP A 259 -3.64 1.64 18.50
CA ASP A 259 -4.48 2.44 17.58
C ASP A 259 -3.69 3.39 16.68
N ALA A 260 -2.60 3.99 17.20
CA ALA A 260 -1.78 4.93 16.45
C ALA A 260 -1.11 4.29 15.22
N LEU A 261 -0.84 2.99 15.28
CA LEU A 261 -0.17 2.23 14.22
C LEU A 261 -1.12 1.29 13.48
N HIS A 262 -2.36 1.12 13.98
CA HIS A 262 -3.30 0.13 13.46
C HIS A 262 -3.60 0.35 11.98
N TYR A 263 -4.06 1.53 11.59
CA TYR A 263 -4.39 1.82 10.19
C TYR A 263 -3.15 1.90 9.28
N PHE A 264 -2.00 2.30 9.81
CA PHE A 264 -0.72 2.21 9.11
C PHE A 264 -0.38 0.75 8.75
N ALA A 265 -0.41 -0.13 9.74
CA ALA A 265 -0.12 -1.55 9.55
C ALA A 265 -1.17 -2.24 8.68
N LEU A 266 -2.45 -1.85 8.82
CA LEU A 266 -3.54 -2.36 8.00
C LEU A 266 -3.37 -2.00 6.52
N ALA A 267 -2.99 -0.74 6.22
CA ALA A 267 -2.69 -0.31 4.86
C ALA A 267 -1.51 -1.10 4.26
N LEU A 268 -0.44 -1.33 5.02
CA LEU A 268 0.68 -2.17 4.59
C LEU A 268 0.27 -3.62 4.34
N THR A 269 -0.51 -4.22 5.26
CA THR A 269 -1.01 -5.60 5.17
C THR A 269 -1.81 -5.79 3.88
N ILE A 270 -2.82 -4.94 3.65
CA ILE A 270 -3.63 -4.97 2.44
C ILE A 270 -2.74 -4.77 1.22
N GLY A 271 -1.85 -3.79 1.26
CA GLY A 271 -0.98 -3.46 0.15
C GLY A 271 -0.01 -4.56 -0.26
N ILE A 272 0.60 -5.26 0.70
CA ILE A 272 1.52 -6.37 0.43
C ILE A 272 0.75 -7.53 -0.21
N LEU A 273 -0.42 -7.89 0.34
CA LEU A 273 -1.25 -8.97 -0.20
C LEU A 273 -1.75 -8.65 -1.61
N PHE A 274 -2.26 -7.44 -1.82
CA PHE A 274 -2.73 -7.01 -3.13
C PHE A 274 -1.60 -6.83 -4.14
N GLY A 275 -0.40 -6.41 -3.73
CA GLY A 275 0.77 -6.30 -4.62
C GLY A 275 1.24 -7.64 -5.19
N ILE A 276 1.15 -8.73 -4.40
CA ILE A 276 1.40 -10.09 -4.90
C ILE A 276 0.31 -10.47 -5.90
N TYR A 277 -0.95 -10.26 -5.50
CA TYR A 277 -2.11 -10.58 -6.31
C TYR A 277 -2.08 -9.86 -7.67
N SER A 278 -1.82 -8.55 -7.69
CA SER A 278 -1.84 -7.71 -8.88
C SER A 278 -0.69 -8.04 -9.83
N SER A 279 0.51 -8.32 -9.31
CA SER A 279 1.65 -8.72 -10.15
C SER A 279 1.37 -10.01 -10.93
N VAL A 280 0.69 -10.97 -10.28
CA VAL A 280 0.37 -12.29 -10.87
C VAL A 280 -0.90 -12.24 -11.72
N LEU A 281 -1.94 -11.58 -11.24
CA LEU A 281 -3.30 -11.68 -11.79
C LEU A 281 -3.76 -10.42 -12.51
N VAL A 282 -3.02 -9.30 -12.46
CA VAL A 282 -3.35 -8.10 -13.24
C VAL A 282 -2.24 -7.81 -14.24
N ALA A 283 -1.00 -7.62 -13.77
CA ALA A 283 0.12 -7.23 -14.60
C ALA A 283 0.48 -8.31 -15.65
N SER A 284 0.53 -9.58 -15.25
CA SER A 284 0.90 -10.69 -16.15
C SER A 284 -0.12 -10.96 -17.26
N PRO A 285 -1.44 -11.01 -17.01
CA PRO A 285 -2.43 -11.07 -18.08
C PRO A 285 -2.44 -9.83 -18.98
N LEU A 286 -2.26 -8.64 -18.42
CA LEU A 286 -2.18 -7.41 -19.23
C LEU A 286 -1.00 -7.45 -20.21
N VAL A 287 0.17 -7.90 -19.76
CA VAL A 287 1.34 -7.98 -20.64
C VAL A 287 1.14 -9.02 -21.75
N MET A 288 0.43 -10.10 -21.45
CA MET A 288 0.01 -11.11 -22.43
C MET A 288 -0.91 -10.51 -23.49
N TRP A 289 -1.92 -9.74 -23.08
CA TRP A 289 -2.90 -9.13 -23.99
C TRP A 289 -2.31 -7.98 -24.81
N LEU A 290 -1.32 -7.25 -24.29
CA LEU A 290 -0.50 -6.32 -25.05
C LEU A 290 0.40 -7.03 -26.08
N GLY A 291 0.33 -8.36 -26.15
CA GLY A 291 0.83 -9.17 -27.24
C GLY A 291 2.33 -9.41 -27.19
N VAL A 292 2.92 -9.46 -25.98
CA VAL A 292 4.34 -9.78 -25.80
C VAL A 292 4.73 -11.06 -26.55
N LYS A 293 5.84 -11.00 -27.31
CA LYS A 293 6.33 -12.11 -28.11
C LYS A 293 7.81 -12.36 -27.87
N ARG A 294 8.22 -13.62 -28.08
CA ARG A 294 9.60 -14.07 -27.96
C ARG A 294 10.57 -13.27 -28.82
N ASP A 295 10.15 -12.90 -30.03
CA ASP A 295 10.98 -12.23 -31.04
C ASP A 295 11.51 -10.86 -30.57
N GLN A 296 10.88 -10.29 -29.55
CA GLN A 296 11.29 -9.02 -28.93
C GLN A 296 12.49 -9.18 -28.01
N PHE A 297 12.77 -10.41 -27.53
CA PHE A 297 13.84 -10.68 -26.57
C PHE A 297 15.02 -11.44 -27.16
N ILE A 298 14.90 -11.89 -28.42
CA ILE A 298 15.91 -12.66 -29.13
C ILE A 298 16.20 -11.95 -30.44
N LYS A 299 17.43 -11.44 -30.60
CA LYS A 299 17.88 -10.93 -31.90
C LYS A 299 17.80 -12.08 -32.91
N PRO A 300 17.20 -11.86 -34.11
CA PRO A 300 17.21 -12.89 -35.14
C PRO A 300 18.66 -13.30 -35.40
N ALA A 301 18.91 -14.61 -35.51
CA ALA A 301 20.23 -15.09 -35.90
C ALA A 301 20.58 -14.42 -37.23
N LYS A 302 21.70 -13.69 -37.25
CA LYS A 302 22.19 -13.03 -38.46
C LYS A 302 22.30 -14.12 -39.52
N ARG A 303 21.49 -14.04 -40.58
CA ARG A 303 21.62 -14.96 -41.71
C ARG A 303 23.01 -14.72 -42.27
N ILE A 304 23.88 -15.72 -42.14
CA ILE A 304 25.18 -15.68 -42.80
C ILE A 304 24.84 -15.95 -44.27
N ASP A 305 24.88 -14.92 -45.10
CA ASP A 305 24.54 -14.99 -46.54
C ASP A 305 25.52 -15.88 -47.35
N SER A 306 26.49 -16.54 -46.70
CA SER A 306 27.48 -17.44 -47.29
C SER A 306 27.39 -18.91 -46.81
N ALA A 307 26.26 -19.35 -46.26
CA ALA A 307 26.03 -20.76 -45.96
C ALA A 307 25.15 -21.44 -47.03
N ASN A 308 25.74 -22.36 -47.80
CA ASN A 308 24.99 -23.25 -48.69
C ASN A 308 24.11 -24.22 -47.87
N ALA A 309 23.19 -24.94 -48.55
CA ALA A 309 22.14 -25.76 -47.94
C ALA A 309 22.61 -26.82 -46.91
N ASP A 310 23.91 -27.16 -46.89
CA ASP A 310 24.52 -28.12 -45.96
C ASP A 310 25.33 -27.47 -44.80
N GLY A 311 25.26 -26.16 -44.62
CA GLY A 311 25.80 -25.50 -43.42
C GLY A 311 27.33 -25.42 -43.30
N ALA A 312 28.07 -25.67 -44.39
CA ALA A 312 29.48 -25.30 -44.47
C ALA A 312 29.61 -23.81 -44.84
N CYS A 313 30.35 -23.04 -44.04
CA CYS A 313 30.72 -21.67 -44.37
C CYS A 313 31.71 -21.69 -45.55
N VAL A 314 31.40 -20.96 -46.63
CA VAL A 314 32.38 -20.60 -47.67
C VAL A 314 33.14 -19.35 -47.23
#